data_AF-A0A3C0CIT2-F1
#
_entry.id   AF-A0A3C0CIT2-F1
#
_cell.length_a   1.000
_cell.length_b   1.000
_cell.length_c   1.000
_cell.angle_alpha   90.00
_cell.angle_beta   90.00
_cell.angle_gamma   90.00
#
_symmetry.space_group_name_H-M   'P 1'
#
loop_
_entity.id
_entity.type
_entity.pdbx_description
1 polymer ?
#
loop_
_entity_poly.entity_id
_entity_poly.type
_entity_poly.pdbx_seq_one_letter_code
_entity_poly.pdbx_strand_id
1 'polypeptide(L)'
;MNYTGIKCPVCGKPFQPGDDIVVCPICGAPYHRECYERVGKCAFSDRHGTFTWTPPRQAPQPDGAAAENAGTKRCPRCGAPNPKNALFCSHCGLPLSGNGA
;
A
#
# COMPACT_ATOMS: atom_id res chain seq x y z
N MET A 1 0.28 -20.33 -5.45
CA MET A 1 0.49 -19.14 -4.58
C MET A 1 -0.18 -17.95 -5.25
N ASN A 2 -1.05 -17.22 -4.54
CA ASN A 2 -1.61 -15.97 -5.04
C ASN A 2 -0.74 -14.81 -4.55
N TYR A 3 -0.08 -14.13 -5.48
CA TYR A 3 0.73 -12.94 -5.18
C TYR A 3 -0.08 -11.64 -5.29
N THR A 4 -1.35 -11.74 -5.71
CA THR A 4 -2.28 -10.62 -5.83
C THR A 4 -2.26 -9.74 -4.58
N GLY A 5 -2.14 -8.43 -4.81
CA GLY A 5 -2.07 -7.43 -3.74
C GLY A 5 -0.66 -7.19 -3.18
N ILE A 6 0.28 -8.13 -3.31
CA ILE A 6 1.68 -7.91 -2.90
C ILE A 6 2.34 -6.91 -3.84
N LYS A 7 3.17 -6.00 -3.32
CA LYS A 7 3.86 -4.99 -4.13
C LYS A 7 5.10 -5.56 -4.80
N CYS A 8 5.27 -5.30 -6.10
CA CYS A 8 6.50 -5.59 -6.81
C CYS A 8 7.66 -4.74 -6.25
N PRO A 9 8.82 -5.33 -5.90
CA PRO A 9 9.96 -4.57 -5.35
C PRO A 9 10.58 -3.55 -6.32
N VAL A 10 10.32 -3.68 -7.63
CA VAL A 10 10.89 -2.80 -8.66
C VAL A 10 10.01 -1.59 -8.93
N CYS A 11 8.69 -1.77 -9.07
CA CYS A 11 7.77 -0.69 -9.44
C CYS A 11 6.86 -0.23 -8.29
N GLY A 12 6.79 -0.98 -7.19
CA GLY A 12 5.94 -0.69 -6.04
C GLY A 12 4.44 -0.94 -6.25
N LYS A 13 4.02 -1.33 -7.46
CA LYS A 13 2.60 -1.62 -7.78
C LYS A 13 2.19 -2.99 -7.23
N PRO A 14 0.95 -3.12 -6.72
CA PRO A 14 0.42 -4.42 -6.30
C PRO A 14 0.20 -5.33 -7.51
N PHE A 15 0.51 -6.62 -7.38
CA PHE A 15 0.17 -7.63 -8.38
C PHE A 15 -1.35 -7.75 -8.54
N GLN A 16 -1.81 -7.91 -9.77
CA GLN A 16 -3.20 -8.11 -10.14
C GLN A 16 -3.45 -9.57 -10.57
N PRO A 17 -4.71 -10.03 -10.52
CA PRO A 17 -5.09 -11.28 -11.17
C PRO A 17 -4.78 -11.21 -12.66
N GLY A 18 -3.94 -12.12 -13.17
CA GLY A 18 -3.51 -12.16 -14.57
C GLY A 18 -2.18 -11.47 -14.87
N ASP A 19 -1.55 -10.83 -13.87
CA ASP A 19 -0.17 -10.35 -14.05
C ASP A 19 0.79 -11.52 -14.31
N ASP A 20 1.75 -11.32 -15.21
CA ASP A 20 2.86 -12.25 -15.43
C ASP A 20 3.91 -12.04 -14.33
N ILE A 21 4.02 -13.03 -13.44
CA ILE A 21 4.84 -12.95 -12.24
C ILE A 21 6.01 -13.91 -12.34
N VAL A 22 7.22 -13.36 -12.23
CA VAL A 22 8.47 -14.09 -12.14
C VAL A 22 8.93 -14.09 -10.69
N VAL A 23 9.25 -15.27 -10.17
CA VAL A 23 9.78 -15.44 -8.81
C VAL A 23 11.27 -15.71 -8.90
N CYS A 24 12.07 -14.97 -8.12
CA CYS A 24 13.50 -15.20 -8.07
C CYS A 24 13.79 -16.59 -7.48
N PRO A 25 14.56 -17.47 -8.17
CA PRO A 25 14.81 -18.83 -7.69
C PRO A 25 15.73 -18.89 -6.46
N ILE A 26 16.47 -17.82 -6.17
CA ILE A 26 17.42 -17.77 -5.05
C ILE A 26 16.72 -17.34 -3.75
N CYS A 27 15.95 -16.26 -3.79
CA CYS A 27 15.35 -15.67 -2.59
C CYS A 27 13.82 -15.77 -2.52
N GLY A 28 13.13 -16.18 -3.59
CA GLY A 28 11.68 -16.31 -3.61
C GLY A 28 10.89 -15.01 -3.78
N ALA A 29 11.55 -13.87 -4.01
CA ALA A 29 10.87 -12.59 -4.22
C ALA A 29 10.10 -12.57 -5.57
N PRO A 30 8.81 -12.15 -5.59
CA PRO A 30 8.01 -12.03 -6.80
C PRO A 30 8.22 -10.68 -7.49
N TYR A 31 8.18 -10.68 -8.83
CA TYR A 31 8.34 -9.52 -9.70
C TYR A 31 7.36 -9.59 -10.89
N HIS A 32 6.97 -8.46 -11.45
CA HIS A 32 6.37 -8.47 -12.79
C HIS A 32 7.44 -8.90 -13.80
N ARG A 33 7.09 -9.75 -14.77
CA ARG A 33 8.03 -10.20 -15.81
C ARG A 33 8.78 -9.03 -16.44
N GLU A 34 8.04 -8.02 -16.89
CA GLU A 34 8.60 -6.80 -17.49
C GLU A 34 9.56 -6.06 -16.53
N CYS A 35 9.22 -6.00 -15.24
CA CYS A 35 10.09 -5.38 -14.24
C CYS A 35 11.39 -6.16 -14.03
N TYR A 36 11.31 -7.49 -14.04
CA TYR A 36 12.47 -8.35 -13.90
C TYR A 36 13.38 -8.28 -15.13
N GLU A 37 12.80 -8.30 -16.33
CA GLU A 37 13.53 -8.16 -17.60
C GLU A 37 14.21 -6.79 -17.72
N ARG A 38 13.52 -5.71 -17.34
CA ARG A 38 14.06 -4.34 -17.37
C ARG A 38 15.28 -4.17 -16.47
N VAL A 39 15.27 -4.79 -15.28
CA VAL A 39 16.41 -4.72 -14.35
C VAL A 39 17.46 -5.78 -14.69
N GLY A 40 17.07 -6.89 -15.30
CA GLY A 40 17.92 -8.01 -15.69
C GLY A 40 18.42 -8.86 -14.50
N LYS A 41 18.11 -8.47 -13.26
CA LYS A 41 18.52 -9.17 -12.04
C LYS A 41 17.52 -8.97 -10.91
N CYS A 42 17.62 -9.81 -9.89
CA CYS A 42 16.87 -9.67 -8.65
C CYS A 42 17.17 -8.31 -7.98
N ALA A 43 16.14 -7.58 -7.54
CA ALA A 43 16.31 -6.31 -6.82
C ALA A 43 17.02 -6.47 -5.46
N PHE A 44 17.06 -7.70 -4.93
CA PHE A 44 17.75 -8.07 -3.70
C PHE A 44 19.02 -8.87 -3.96
N SER A 45 19.62 -8.77 -5.16
CA SER A 45 20.78 -9.56 -5.56
C SER A 45 21.92 -9.52 -4.54
N ASP A 46 22.16 -8.37 -3.93
CA ASP A 46 23.24 -8.12 -2.97
C ASP A 46 23.05 -8.82 -1.62
N ARG A 47 21.85 -9.38 -1.37
CA ARG A 47 21.48 -10.05 -0.12
C ARG A 47 21.21 -11.54 -0.30
N HIS A 48 21.43 -12.08 -1.50
CA HIS A 48 21.31 -13.50 -1.76
C HIS A 48 22.24 -14.31 -0.84
N GLY A 49 21.75 -15.45 -0.33
CA GLY A 49 22.50 -16.34 0.58
C GLY A 49 22.38 -15.99 2.07
N THR A 50 22.08 -14.73 2.41
CA THR A 50 21.84 -14.30 3.81
C THR A 50 20.37 -13.96 4.07
N PHE A 51 19.60 -13.70 3.02
CA PHE A 51 18.21 -13.29 3.11
C PHE A 51 17.31 -14.14 2.19
N THR A 52 16.18 -14.56 2.77
CA THR A 52 15.06 -15.12 2.03
C THR A 52 13.92 -14.12 2.07
N TRP A 53 13.30 -13.88 0.93
CA TRP A 53 12.16 -12.99 0.87
C TRP A 53 10.95 -13.65 1.52
N THR A 54 10.44 -13.02 2.56
CA THR A 54 9.21 -13.43 3.22
C THR A 54 8.09 -12.51 2.76
N PRO A 55 6.96 -13.03 2.27
CA PRO A 55 5.82 -12.19 1.99
C PRO A 55 5.44 -11.44 3.26
N PRO A 56 5.21 -10.11 3.20
CA PRO A 56 4.62 -9.43 4.33
C PRO A 56 3.34 -10.19 4.69
N ARG A 57 3.14 -10.50 5.98
CA ARG A 57 1.86 -11.08 6.43
C ARG A 57 0.78 -10.21 5.83
N GLN A 58 -0.11 -10.84 5.06
CA GLN A 58 -1.23 -10.19 4.42
C GLN A 58 -2.02 -9.50 5.54
N ALA A 59 -1.72 -8.23 5.83
CA ALA A 59 -2.70 -7.36 6.44
C ALA A 59 -3.87 -7.38 5.45
N PRO A 60 -5.12 -7.60 5.92
CA PRO A 60 -6.28 -7.63 5.05
C PRO A 60 -6.20 -6.45 4.10
N GLN A 61 -5.95 -6.74 2.84
CA GLN A 61 -5.85 -5.73 1.83
C GLN A 61 -7.29 -5.33 1.56
N PRO A 62 -7.69 -4.07 1.76
CA PRO A 62 -8.99 -3.63 1.30
C PRO A 62 -8.99 -3.88 -0.22
N ASP A 63 -9.85 -4.81 -0.64
CA ASP A 63 -10.27 -4.98 -2.02
C ASP A 63 -10.54 -3.60 -2.62
N GLY A 64 -10.16 -3.45 -3.88
CA GLY A 64 -9.88 -2.17 -4.52
C GLY A 64 -10.96 -1.08 -4.40
N ALA A 65 -10.50 0.13 -4.73
CA ALA A 65 -11.27 1.37 -4.84
C ALA A 65 -11.68 2.03 -3.51
N ALA A 66 -10.73 2.72 -2.87
CA ALA A 66 -11.05 3.94 -2.10
C ALA A 66 -9.83 4.87 -1.94
N ALA A 67 -9.03 5.06 -3.00
CA ALA A 67 -8.35 6.34 -3.16
C ALA A 67 -9.35 7.35 -3.76
N GLU A 68 -10.49 7.54 -3.10
CA GLU A 68 -11.44 8.63 -3.33
C GLU A 68 -12.52 8.61 -2.24
N ASN A 69 -12.51 9.66 -1.40
CA ASN A 69 -13.60 10.08 -0.50
C ASN A 69 -13.82 9.40 0.87
N ALA A 70 -12.77 9.04 1.62
CA ALA A 70 -12.83 9.09 3.09
C ALA A 70 -12.14 10.35 3.59
N GLY A 71 -12.70 11.52 3.25
CA GLY A 71 -12.12 12.82 3.58
C GLY A 71 -11.90 12.96 5.09
N THR A 72 -10.66 12.95 5.55
CA THR A 72 -10.36 13.42 6.90
C THR A 72 -10.25 14.94 6.83
N LYS A 73 -11.00 15.64 7.68
CA LYS A 73 -10.86 17.09 7.85
C LYS A 73 -9.97 17.34 9.06
N ARG A 74 -9.09 18.32 8.96
CA ARG A 74 -8.30 18.77 10.10
C ARG A 74 -9.11 19.76 10.91
N CYS A 75 -9.06 19.64 12.23
CA CYS A 75 -9.65 20.64 13.11
C CYS A 75 -8.96 21.99 12.87
N PRO A 76 -9.68 23.09 12.60
CA PRO A 76 -9.06 24.41 12.40
C PRO A 76 -8.45 24.97 13.69
N ARG A 77 -8.85 24.48 14.87
CA ARG A 77 -8.34 24.95 16.17
C ARG A 77 -7.08 24.21 16.63
N CYS A 78 -7.00 22.89 16.45
CA CYS A 78 -5.90 22.09 16.98
C CYS A 78 -5.16 21.24 15.93
N GLY A 79 -5.61 21.24 14.67
CA GLY A 79 -4.99 20.47 13.58
C GLY A 79 -5.26 18.96 13.60
N ALA A 80 -5.97 18.46 14.62
CA ALA A 80 -6.25 17.03 14.76
C ALA A 80 -7.04 16.48 13.56
N PRO A 81 -6.68 15.30 13.04
CA PRO A 81 -7.41 14.64 11.97
C PRO A 81 -8.75 14.11 12.51
N ASN A 82 -9.84 14.45 11.84
CA ASN A 82 -11.18 14.02 12.20
C ASN A 82 -11.89 13.45 10.95
N PRO A 83 -12.77 12.45 11.10
CA PRO A 83 -13.54 11.94 9.98
C PRO A 83 -14.45 13.03 9.37
N LYS A 84 -14.76 12.95 8.07
CA LYS A 84 -15.61 13.93 7.36
C LYS A 84 -16.92 14.22 8.11
N ASN A 85 -17.51 13.14 8.63
CA ASN A 85 -18.81 13.13 9.31
C ASN A 85 -18.69 13.47 10.81
N ALA A 86 -17.49 13.79 11.32
CA ALA A 86 -17.33 14.23 12.70
C ALA A 86 -18.07 15.56 12.91
N LEU A 87 -19.04 15.56 13.82
CA LEU A 87 -19.72 16.77 14.28
C LEU A 87 -18.83 17.57 15.23
N PHE A 88 -17.93 16.91 15.97
CA PHE A 88 -17.01 17.52 16.92
C PHE A 88 -15.59 16.95 16.77
N CYS A 89 -14.59 17.76 17.11
CA CYS A 89 -13.20 17.35 17.17
C CYS A 89 -13.00 16.38 18.34
N SER A 90 -12.46 15.20 18.05
CA SER A 90 -12.13 14.18 19.05
C SER A 90 -11.08 14.63 20.06
N HIS A 91 -10.27 15.64 19.72
CA HIS A 91 -9.16 16.10 20.56
C HIS A 91 -9.50 17.35 21.38
N CYS A 92 -10.32 18.27 20.87
CA CYS A 92 -10.56 19.55 21.52
C CYS A 92 -12.05 19.91 21.66
N GLY A 93 -12.95 19.02 21.26
CA GLY A 93 -14.40 19.21 21.36
C GLY A 93 -14.99 20.28 20.45
N LEU A 94 -14.19 20.92 19.57
CA LEU A 94 -14.69 21.96 18.67
C LEU A 94 -15.70 21.36 17.68
N PRO A 95 -16.89 21.95 17.48
CA PRO A 95 -17.79 21.52 16.42
C PRO A 95 -17.14 21.71 15.04
N LEU A 96 -17.16 20.65 14.23
CA LEU A 96 -16.59 20.61 12.88
C LEU A 96 -17.69 20.61 11.79
N SER A 97 -18.96 20.76 12.18
CA SER A 97 -20.08 20.93 11.25
C SER A 97 -20.04 22.31 10.62
N GLY A 98 -19.71 22.35 9.33
CA GLY A 98 -19.64 23.59 8.56
C GLY A 98 -19.75 23.29 7.07
N ASN A 99 -20.92 22.82 6.63
CA ASN A 99 -21.45 23.23 5.33
C ASN A 99 -21.71 24.74 5.45
N GLY A 100 -20.75 25.54 4.99
CA GLY A 100 -20.98 26.95 4.69
C GLY A 100 -21.37 27.04 3.21
N ALA A 101 -22.55 27.58 2.96
CA ALA A 101 -23.20 27.80 1.68
C ALA A 101 -22.33 28.50 0.62
#